data_AF-F0Q3Q5-F1
#
_entry.id   AF-F0Q3Q5-F1
#
_cell.length_a   1.000
_cell.length_b   1.000
_cell.length_c   1.000
_cell.angle_alpha   90.00
_cell.angle_beta   90.00
_cell.angle_gamma   90.00
#
_symmetry.space_group_name_H-M   'P 1'
#
loop_
_entity.id
_entity.type
_entity.pdbx_description
1 polymer ?
#
loop_
_entity_poly.entity_id
_entity_poly.type
_entity_poly.pdbx_seq_one_letter_code
_entity_poly.pdbx_strand_id
1 'polypeptide(L)'
;MHTSTLRARRPVRHSLAASSLLLLLLSACGGSGGSSDAFEKGRWTTGDLHTHTVQSDDSRTTQTLDFLLGKAFTSYGLDWMAVTNHLRSSKYDNAANLLPAPRAFAYGMESYEMPRIQALQDAGNYKGKLIYSAFEWDMPTHDHIGVGIFEGASGNWKTSASAAKEFQYLFTTGAESLFDPADVARWKARYPQRYNQTGDDAIKAIAWLKEKYPDNSYALINHPSRNPNKYTIADFRQMNDLAPRIVFAIEGMVGNQLEPDRGGYTSAYIDANKPNRTYGGTDYIVAQLGGVWDALLGEGRRIWNIADSDSHFEIDSNNNSSGYYPGEYAKTYVWQSAKAEGHIDGLIDSLRAGRSFGVFGDLINALDFNVSGAAGRATMGQEIQAAAGERVTVRIRFKSPPVNNYQRPVASGNPGNMTPRVDHVDLIVGDVGAKAQPGTDAYRQATNPSTRVLRRFTAADWTTDEEGYNVVEFPMTVTKNQYLRLRGTNLGENVAGLTSGGEPLADQPVTTTDPATRHDQINDRNYGNLWFYSNPVFVSLR
;
A
#
# COMPACT_ATOMS: atom_id res chain seq x y z
N MET A 1 84.88 19.65 -6.27
CA MET A 1 84.18 19.42 -7.55
C MET A 1 82.76 18.96 -7.22
N HIS A 2 81.78 19.68 -7.77
CA HIS A 2 80.32 19.44 -7.83
C HIS A 2 79.51 18.96 -6.61
N THR A 3 78.74 19.92 -6.06
CA THR A 3 77.28 19.93 -5.75
C THR A 3 76.58 18.64 -5.30
N SER A 4 75.94 18.67 -4.12
CA SER A 4 74.45 18.64 -3.96
C SER A 4 73.99 18.31 -2.51
N THR A 5 73.33 19.30 -1.90
CA THR A 5 72.18 19.32 -0.95
C THR A 5 71.95 18.33 0.22
N LEU A 6 71.82 18.95 1.42
CA LEU A 6 70.69 18.94 2.42
C LEU A 6 70.16 17.60 2.98
N ARG A 7 69.81 17.41 4.27
CA ARG A 7 69.88 18.17 5.55
C ARG A 7 69.38 17.19 6.63
N ALA A 8 69.97 17.15 7.83
CA ALA A 8 69.32 16.47 8.96
C ALA A 8 69.88 16.90 10.35
N ARG A 9 68.93 17.03 11.30
CA ARG A 9 69.04 16.87 12.78
C ARG A 9 69.74 18.03 13.52
N ARG A 10 69.39 18.45 14.74
CA ARG A 10 68.48 18.08 15.87
C ARG A 10 68.77 19.17 16.96
N PRO A 11 68.35 19.08 18.24
CA PRO A 11 67.05 18.78 18.87
C PRO A 11 66.68 19.85 19.93
N VAL A 12 65.60 19.64 20.71
CA VAL A 12 65.53 19.69 22.21
C VAL A 12 64.11 20.08 22.74
N ARG A 13 63.50 19.09 23.41
CA ARG A 13 62.71 19.01 24.66
C ARG A 13 61.48 19.90 25.03
N HIS A 14 60.60 19.21 25.78
CA HIS A 14 59.55 19.61 26.75
C HIS A 14 58.17 19.97 26.17
N SER A 15 57.02 19.78 26.82
CA SER A 15 56.43 18.82 27.78
C SER A 15 55.06 19.42 28.14
N LEU A 16 53.97 18.67 27.98
CA LEU A 16 52.66 18.76 28.66
C LEU A 16 51.89 20.11 28.74
N ALA A 17 50.68 20.15 28.15
CA ALA A 17 49.45 20.55 28.85
C ALA A 17 48.21 20.04 28.09
N ALA A 18 47.29 19.44 28.84
CA ALA A 18 46.03 18.86 28.36
C ALA A 18 44.93 19.93 28.25
N SER A 19 43.99 19.75 27.32
CA SER A 19 42.61 20.21 27.47
C SER A 19 41.70 19.42 26.51
N SER A 20 40.75 18.71 27.10
CA SER A 20 39.70 17.92 26.46
C SER A 20 38.73 18.82 25.70
N LEU A 21 38.45 18.50 24.43
CA LEU A 21 37.41 19.17 23.65
C LEU A 21 36.26 18.18 23.38
N LEU A 22 35.10 18.53 23.94
CA LEU A 22 33.81 17.87 23.76
C LEU A 22 33.29 18.25 22.36
N LEU A 23 33.26 17.32 21.40
CA LEU A 23 32.61 17.54 20.10
C LEU A 23 31.12 17.17 20.21
N LEU A 24 30.24 18.17 20.28
CA LEU A 24 28.84 18.04 19.86
C LEU A 24 28.79 18.10 18.33
N LEU A 25 28.37 17.01 17.68
CA LEU A 25 28.04 16.98 16.26
C LEU A 25 26.63 17.53 16.04
N LEU A 26 26.53 18.80 15.66
CA LEU A 26 25.41 19.36 14.94
C LEU A 26 25.51 18.91 13.47
N SER A 27 24.62 18.04 13.01
CA SER A 27 24.50 17.73 11.59
C SER A 27 23.83 18.89 10.86
N ALA A 28 24.53 19.39 9.85
CA ALA A 28 24.28 20.62 9.13
C ALA A 28 23.12 20.51 8.13
N CYS A 29 22.39 21.62 8.02
CA CYS A 29 21.57 21.99 6.87
C CYS A 29 22.44 22.02 5.60
N GLY A 30 22.00 21.31 4.56
CA GLY A 30 22.56 21.39 3.21
C GLY A 30 21.52 21.95 2.25
N GLY A 31 21.41 23.27 2.19
CA GLY A 31 20.74 23.96 1.07
C GLY A 31 21.72 24.11 -0.08
N SER A 32 21.34 23.65 -1.27
CA SER A 32 21.97 24.03 -2.53
C SER A 32 20.87 24.42 -3.51
N GLY A 33 20.76 25.72 -3.77
CA GLY A 33 19.94 26.25 -4.85
C GLY A 33 20.46 25.76 -6.19
N GLY A 34 19.56 25.14 -6.94
CA GLY A 34 19.67 24.84 -8.36
C GLY A 34 18.26 24.84 -8.93
N SER A 35 17.89 25.91 -9.62
CA SER A 35 16.75 25.91 -10.52
C SER A 35 17.08 24.94 -11.66
N SER A 36 16.42 23.78 -11.67
CA SER A 36 16.18 23.02 -12.89
C SER A 36 14.90 22.21 -12.74
N ASP A 37 13.86 22.68 -13.44
CA ASP A 37 12.56 22.07 -13.75
C ASP A 37 12.67 20.73 -14.53
N ALA A 38 13.58 19.84 -14.14
CA ALA A 38 13.60 18.49 -14.68
C ALA A 38 12.90 17.56 -13.69
N PHE A 39 11.66 17.16 -14.02
CA PHE A 39 11.03 16.03 -13.36
C PHE A 39 12.02 14.86 -13.26
N GLU A 40 12.04 14.18 -12.11
CA GLU A 40 12.72 12.89 -12.03
C GLU A 40 12.14 12.01 -13.16
N LYS A 41 13.00 11.60 -14.09
CA LYS A 41 12.59 10.74 -15.19
C LYS A 41 12.04 9.44 -14.61
N GLY A 42 10.90 9.00 -15.12
CA GLY A 42 10.20 7.82 -14.63
C GLY A 42 8.87 7.63 -15.33
N ARG A 43 8.08 6.70 -14.83
CA ARG A 43 6.73 6.45 -15.32
C ARG A 43 5.81 5.98 -14.20
N TRP A 44 4.52 6.15 -14.42
CA TRP A 44 3.51 5.44 -13.65
C TRP A 44 3.55 3.95 -13.99
N THR A 45 3.50 3.14 -12.94
CA THR A 45 3.37 1.68 -13.01
C THR A 45 2.14 1.26 -12.22
N THR A 46 1.49 0.17 -12.62
CA THR A 46 0.31 -0.37 -11.93
C THR A 46 0.63 -1.71 -11.29
N GLY A 47 0.02 -1.99 -10.15
CA GLY A 47 0.13 -3.30 -9.55
C GLY A 47 -0.81 -3.55 -8.39
N ASP A 48 -0.56 -4.70 -7.77
CA ASP A 48 -1.34 -5.28 -6.69
C ASP A 48 -0.39 -5.96 -5.70
N LEU A 49 -0.51 -5.61 -4.43
CA LEU A 49 0.31 -6.10 -3.32
C LEU A 49 -0.37 -7.24 -2.54
N HIS A 50 -1.62 -7.58 -2.86
CA HIS A 50 -2.40 -8.52 -2.07
C HIS A 50 -3.20 -9.49 -2.96
N THR A 51 -2.62 -10.66 -3.22
CA THR A 51 -3.22 -11.68 -4.09
C THR A 51 -3.00 -13.10 -3.55
N HIS A 52 -3.93 -14.00 -3.83
CA HIS A 52 -3.90 -15.39 -3.35
C HIS A 52 -4.04 -16.39 -4.50
N THR A 53 -3.37 -17.51 -4.34
CA THR A 53 -3.43 -18.67 -5.23
C THR A 53 -3.98 -19.88 -4.47
N VAL A 54 -4.12 -21.00 -5.18
CA VAL A 54 -4.43 -22.32 -4.61
C VAL A 54 -3.51 -22.74 -3.44
N GLN A 55 -2.33 -22.13 -3.30
CA GLN A 55 -1.45 -22.40 -2.15
C GLN A 55 -1.95 -21.78 -0.84
N SER A 56 -2.95 -20.89 -0.88
CA SER A 56 -3.71 -20.36 0.26
C SER A 56 -4.95 -21.23 0.55
N ASP A 57 -5.21 -21.48 1.84
CA ASP A 57 -6.24 -22.45 2.30
C ASP A 57 -7.70 -22.03 2.01
N ASP A 58 -7.96 -20.75 1.78
CA ASP A 58 -9.26 -20.13 1.49
C ASP A 58 -9.47 -19.77 0.02
N SER A 59 -8.45 -19.98 -0.81
CA SER A 59 -8.57 -19.89 -2.27
C SER A 59 -9.27 -21.13 -2.86
N ARG A 60 -9.24 -21.28 -4.18
CA ARG A 60 -9.83 -22.41 -4.91
C ARG A 60 -8.77 -23.11 -5.74
N THR A 61 -8.98 -24.41 -5.99
CA THR A 61 -8.11 -25.20 -6.87
C THR A 61 -8.08 -24.70 -8.31
N THR A 62 -9.05 -23.87 -8.71
CA THR A 62 -9.08 -23.18 -9.98
C THR A 62 -8.12 -21.97 -10.03
N GLN A 63 -7.75 -21.40 -8.89
CA GLN A 63 -6.88 -20.23 -8.76
C GLN A 63 -5.39 -20.65 -8.79
N THR A 64 -4.98 -21.39 -9.81
CA THR A 64 -3.56 -21.76 -9.98
C THR A 64 -2.69 -20.52 -10.17
N LEU A 65 -1.39 -20.64 -9.86
CA LEU A 65 -0.45 -19.54 -10.02
C LEU A 65 -0.42 -19.01 -11.46
N ASP A 66 -0.30 -19.91 -12.45
CA ASP A 66 -0.29 -19.55 -13.87
C ASP A 66 -1.57 -18.82 -14.29
N PHE A 67 -2.72 -19.28 -13.81
CA PHE A 67 -4.00 -18.65 -14.10
C PHE A 67 -4.05 -17.22 -13.55
N LEU A 68 -3.67 -17.04 -12.28
CA LEU A 68 -3.67 -15.73 -11.63
C LEU A 68 -2.70 -14.77 -12.33
N LEU A 69 -1.48 -15.21 -12.65
CA LEU A 69 -0.50 -14.40 -13.38
C LEU A 69 -1.00 -14.04 -14.79
N GLY A 70 -1.67 -14.97 -15.46
CA GLY A 70 -2.34 -14.71 -16.75
C GLY A 70 -3.40 -13.62 -16.64
N LYS A 71 -4.25 -13.66 -15.61
CA LYS A 71 -5.22 -12.60 -15.35
C LYS A 71 -4.53 -11.26 -15.11
N ALA A 72 -3.61 -11.21 -14.16
CA ALA A 72 -2.92 -9.98 -13.76
C ALA A 72 -2.19 -9.30 -14.92
N PHE A 73 -1.38 -10.04 -15.67
CA PHE A 73 -0.46 -9.45 -16.64
C PHE A 73 -0.96 -9.49 -18.08
N THR A 74 -1.73 -10.51 -18.46
CA THR A 74 -2.23 -10.65 -19.84
C THR A 74 -3.62 -10.07 -20.01
N SER A 75 -4.54 -10.31 -19.06
CA SER A 75 -5.91 -9.79 -19.17
C SER A 75 -6.02 -8.34 -18.71
N TYR A 76 -5.42 -7.98 -17.57
CA TYR A 76 -5.63 -6.67 -16.93
C TYR A 76 -4.40 -5.76 -16.90
N GLY A 77 -3.27 -6.23 -17.42
CA GLY A 77 -2.14 -5.39 -17.79
C GLY A 77 -1.38 -4.74 -16.62
N LEU A 78 -1.35 -5.37 -15.44
CA LEU A 78 -0.50 -4.90 -14.35
C LEU A 78 0.98 -4.85 -14.77
N ASP A 79 1.78 -3.98 -14.17
CA ASP A 79 3.23 -3.92 -14.34
C ASP A 79 3.97 -4.74 -13.30
N TRP A 80 3.41 -4.86 -12.11
CA TRP A 80 3.99 -5.62 -11.02
C TRP A 80 2.91 -6.27 -10.15
N MET A 81 3.25 -7.37 -9.49
CA MET A 81 2.35 -8.07 -8.58
C MET A 81 3.15 -8.77 -7.47
N ALA A 82 2.67 -8.66 -6.23
CA ALA A 82 3.10 -9.53 -5.14
C ALA A 82 2.14 -10.71 -5.03
N VAL A 83 2.68 -11.94 -5.02
CA VAL A 83 1.90 -13.12 -4.62
C VAL A 83 1.98 -13.24 -3.11
N THR A 84 0.86 -13.17 -2.41
CA THR A 84 0.81 -13.03 -0.94
C THR A 84 -0.15 -14.02 -0.30
N ASN A 85 -0.01 -15.30 -0.63
CA ASN A 85 -0.80 -16.34 0.03
C ASN A 85 -0.68 -16.24 1.57
N HIS A 86 -1.71 -16.74 2.27
CA HIS A 86 -1.67 -16.81 3.71
C HIS A 86 -0.46 -17.58 4.25
N LEU A 87 0.16 -17.05 5.29
CA LEU A 87 1.26 -17.68 6.04
C LEU A 87 0.76 -18.80 6.97
N ARG A 88 -0.12 -19.67 6.47
CA ARG A 88 -0.73 -20.82 7.16
C ARG A 88 -0.12 -22.13 6.60
N SER A 89 -0.90 -23.21 6.57
CA SER A 89 -0.53 -24.41 5.82
C SER A 89 -0.79 -24.25 4.33
N SER A 90 -0.01 -24.94 3.52
CA SER A 90 -0.28 -25.14 2.09
C SER A 90 -0.49 -26.62 1.83
N LYS A 91 -1.62 -26.95 1.20
CA LYS A 91 -2.04 -28.33 0.88
C LYS A 91 -1.78 -28.72 -0.57
N TYR A 92 -1.58 -27.74 -1.43
CA TYR A 92 -1.42 -27.91 -2.87
C TYR A 92 -0.10 -27.29 -3.33
N ASP A 93 0.40 -27.74 -4.48
CA ASP A 93 1.42 -27.01 -5.23
C ASP A 93 0.81 -25.86 -6.05
N ASN A 94 1.65 -25.13 -6.79
CA ASN A 94 1.25 -23.99 -7.62
C ASN A 94 0.28 -24.35 -8.78
N ALA A 95 0.12 -25.64 -9.08
CA ALA A 95 -0.69 -26.18 -10.16
C ALA A 95 -1.91 -26.96 -9.65
N ALA A 96 -2.27 -26.79 -8.37
CA ALA A 96 -3.40 -27.44 -7.70
C ALA A 96 -3.27 -28.96 -7.53
N ASN A 97 -2.06 -29.53 -7.59
CA ASN A 97 -1.85 -30.93 -7.21
C ASN A 97 -1.78 -31.05 -5.69
N LEU A 98 -2.51 -32.01 -5.13
CA LEU A 98 -2.51 -32.25 -3.69
C LEU A 98 -1.14 -32.78 -3.24
N LEU A 99 -0.58 -32.15 -2.21
CA LEU A 99 0.68 -32.59 -1.61
C LEU A 99 0.48 -33.87 -0.80
N PRO A 100 1.50 -34.74 -0.68
CA PRO A 100 1.42 -35.94 0.16
C PRO A 100 1.07 -35.65 1.62
N ALA A 101 1.50 -34.49 2.12
CA ALA A 101 1.10 -33.94 3.41
C ALA A 101 1.11 -32.40 3.33
N PRO A 102 0.22 -31.71 4.07
CA PRO A 102 0.29 -30.27 4.21
C PRO A 102 1.62 -29.84 4.85
N ARG A 103 2.12 -28.67 4.47
CA ARG A 103 3.34 -28.09 5.03
C ARG A 103 3.18 -26.59 5.27
N ALA A 104 4.08 -25.98 6.03
CA ALA A 104 4.02 -24.54 6.26
C ALA A 104 4.23 -23.80 4.92
N PHE A 105 3.39 -22.78 4.64
CA PHE A 105 3.37 -22.09 3.34
C PHE A 105 4.76 -21.66 2.86
N ALA A 106 5.65 -21.15 3.72
CA ALA A 106 6.98 -20.70 3.29
C ALA A 106 7.82 -21.80 2.62
N TYR A 107 7.60 -23.08 2.94
CA TYR A 107 8.22 -24.20 2.21
C TYR A 107 7.54 -24.47 0.88
N GLY A 108 6.21 -24.34 0.80
CA GLY A 108 5.47 -24.44 -0.45
C GLY A 108 5.82 -23.31 -1.42
N MET A 109 5.93 -22.09 -0.92
CA MET A 109 6.41 -20.91 -1.64
C MET A 109 7.79 -21.16 -2.26
N GLU A 110 8.75 -21.65 -1.46
CA GLU A 110 10.10 -21.96 -1.95
C GLU A 110 10.13 -23.12 -2.95
N SER A 111 9.32 -24.16 -2.75
CA SER A 111 9.38 -25.39 -3.55
C SER A 111 8.61 -25.32 -4.87
N TYR A 112 7.55 -24.50 -4.92
CA TYR A 112 6.58 -24.53 -6.02
C TYR A 112 6.34 -23.14 -6.63
N GLU A 113 6.07 -22.13 -5.80
CA GLU A 113 5.71 -20.80 -6.27
C GLU A 113 6.90 -20.06 -6.90
N MET A 114 7.98 -19.87 -6.13
CA MET A 114 9.15 -19.11 -6.57
C MET A 114 9.84 -19.76 -7.79
N PRO A 115 10.05 -21.10 -7.84
CA PRO A 115 10.62 -21.74 -9.02
C PRO A 115 9.71 -21.65 -10.24
N ARG A 116 8.38 -21.69 -10.06
CA ARG A 116 7.45 -21.54 -11.19
C ARG A 116 7.47 -20.12 -11.75
N ILE A 117 7.48 -19.10 -10.89
CA ILE A 117 7.64 -17.70 -11.31
C ILE A 117 8.93 -17.54 -12.13
N GLN A 118 10.06 -18.04 -11.60
CA GLN A 118 11.34 -17.97 -12.31
C GLN A 118 11.27 -18.70 -13.66
N ALA A 119 10.74 -19.92 -13.70
CA ALA A 119 10.64 -20.69 -14.94
C ALA A 119 9.77 -20.01 -16.00
N LEU A 120 8.68 -19.35 -15.59
CA LEU A 120 7.84 -18.56 -16.50
C LEU A 120 8.61 -17.37 -17.07
N GLN A 121 9.36 -16.65 -16.24
CA GLN A 121 10.18 -15.51 -16.65
C GLN A 121 11.36 -15.94 -17.56
N ASP A 122 12.03 -17.04 -17.25
CA ASP A 122 13.11 -17.62 -18.06
C ASP A 122 12.61 -18.08 -19.44
N ALA A 123 11.37 -18.57 -19.51
CA ALA A 123 10.69 -18.90 -20.76
C ALA A 123 10.20 -17.66 -21.55
N GLY A 124 10.43 -16.44 -21.04
CA GLY A 124 10.06 -15.19 -21.69
C GLY A 124 8.63 -14.72 -21.42
N ASN A 125 7.86 -15.40 -20.56
CA ASN A 125 6.55 -14.91 -20.14
C ASN A 125 6.69 -13.65 -19.27
N TYR A 126 5.72 -12.75 -19.39
CA TYR A 126 5.66 -11.52 -18.59
C TYR A 126 6.94 -10.66 -18.66
N LYS A 127 7.59 -10.62 -19.83
CA LYS A 127 8.79 -9.80 -20.04
C LYS A 127 8.56 -8.35 -19.62
N GLY A 128 9.45 -7.83 -18.77
CA GLY A 128 9.38 -6.46 -18.25
C GLY A 128 8.40 -6.26 -17.08
N LYS A 129 7.74 -7.33 -16.62
CA LYS A 129 6.88 -7.32 -15.43
C LYS A 129 7.67 -7.77 -14.20
N LEU A 130 7.37 -7.16 -13.06
CA LEU A 130 7.99 -7.52 -11.78
C LEU A 130 7.04 -8.42 -10.98
N ILE A 131 7.50 -9.62 -10.65
CA ILE A 131 6.72 -10.62 -9.92
C ILE A 131 7.56 -11.07 -8.74
N TYR A 132 7.01 -11.04 -7.53
CA TYR A 132 7.72 -11.55 -6.37
C TYR A 132 6.76 -12.20 -5.37
N SER A 133 7.31 -13.12 -4.58
CA SER A 133 6.59 -13.77 -3.50
C SER A 133 6.72 -12.98 -2.21
N ALA A 134 5.62 -12.86 -1.50
CA ALA A 134 5.49 -12.32 -0.15
C ALA A 134 4.41 -13.16 0.56
N PHE A 135 3.88 -12.72 1.70
CA PHE A 135 2.85 -13.49 2.39
C PHE A 135 1.91 -12.60 3.19
N GLU A 136 0.65 -13.01 3.31
CA GLU A 136 -0.31 -12.41 4.23
C GLU A 136 -0.24 -13.13 5.59
N TRP A 137 0.14 -12.40 6.64
CA TRP A 137 0.28 -12.94 7.98
C TRP A 137 -0.98 -12.65 8.82
N ASP A 138 -1.54 -13.71 9.42
CA ASP A 138 -2.53 -13.60 10.50
C ASP A 138 -1.87 -12.98 11.74
N MET A 139 -2.00 -11.66 11.88
CA MET A 139 -1.32 -10.93 12.95
C MET A 139 -2.03 -11.19 14.30
N PRO A 140 -1.32 -11.66 15.35
CA PRO A 140 -1.93 -11.90 16.64
C PRO A 140 -2.72 -10.69 17.15
N THR A 141 -3.92 -10.98 17.67
CA THR A 141 -4.94 -10.02 18.15
C THR A 141 -5.50 -9.02 17.15
N HIS A 142 -4.89 -8.89 15.98
CA HIS A 142 -5.29 -7.99 14.92
C HIS A 142 -5.96 -8.76 13.78
N ASP A 143 -6.07 -8.13 12.61
CA ASP A 143 -6.49 -8.80 11.37
C ASP A 143 -5.25 -9.28 10.61
N HIS A 144 -5.14 -9.00 9.30
CA HIS A 144 -3.99 -9.43 8.52
C HIS A 144 -3.04 -8.28 8.15
N ILE A 145 -1.81 -8.66 7.79
CA ILE A 145 -0.78 -7.75 7.30
C ILE A 145 0.04 -8.45 6.20
N GLY A 146 0.20 -7.81 5.04
CA GLY A 146 1.07 -8.29 3.96
C GLY A 146 2.54 -8.01 4.28
N VAL A 147 3.39 -9.02 4.23
CA VAL A 147 4.81 -8.92 4.58
C VAL A 147 5.68 -9.44 3.44
N GLY A 148 6.62 -8.60 3.00
CA GLY A 148 7.70 -8.98 2.09
C GLY A 148 9.05 -8.97 2.81
N ILE A 149 9.85 -10.01 2.63
CA ILE A 149 11.22 -10.09 3.18
C ILE A 149 12.17 -10.48 2.05
N PHE A 150 13.21 -9.67 1.85
CA PHE A 150 14.10 -9.80 0.70
C PHE A 150 15.57 -9.99 1.11
N GLU A 151 16.34 -10.58 0.21
CA GLU A 151 17.79 -10.75 0.32
C GLU A 151 18.47 -10.41 -1.00
N GLY A 152 19.79 -10.22 -0.96
CA GLY A 152 20.59 -9.85 -2.12
C GLY A 152 21.09 -8.40 -2.07
N ALA A 153 21.96 -8.06 -3.03
CA ALA A 153 22.46 -6.70 -3.19
C ALA A 153 21.37 -5.79 -3.79
N SER A 154 21.46 -4.47 -3.57
CA SER A 154 20.57 -3.50 -4.23
C SER A 154 20.59 -3.68 -5.76
N GLY A 155 19.44 -3.49 -6.38
CA GLY A 155 19.12 -3.80 -7.77
C GLY A 155 18.86 -5.28 -8.05
N ASN A 156 19.10 -6.17 -7.09
CA ASN A 156 18.99 -7.63 -7.28
C ASN A 156 18.33 -8.31 -6.08
N TRP A 157 17.40 -7.63 -5.41
CA TRP A 157 16.62 -8.24 -4.35
C TRP A 157 15.77 -9.38 -4.89
N LYS A 158 15.67 -10.42 -4.08
CA LYS A 158 14.76 -11.56 -4.26
C LYS A 158 14.11 -11.91 -2.94
N THR A 159 12.95 -12.56 -2.97
CA THR A 159 12.27 -13.06 -1.77
C THR A 159 13.19 -14.00 -0.99
N SER A 160 13.34 -13.76 0.31
CA SER A 160 14.08 -14.65 1.21
C SER A 160 13.16 -15.72 1.80
N ALA A 161 13.13 -16.89 1.16
CA ALA A 161 12.38 -18.04 1.66
C ALA A 161 12.87 -18.47 3.07
N SER A 162 14.18 -18.37 3.33
CA SER A 162 14.74 -18.71 4.64
C SER A 162 14.24 -17.80 5.76
N ALA A 163 14.12 -16.49 5.48
CA ALA A 163 13.55 -15.53 6.40
C ALA A 163 12.05 -15.75 6.60
N ALA A 164 11.30 -16.02 5.53
CA ALA A 164 9.87 -16.31 5.60
C ALA A 164 9.58 -17.56 6.44
N LYS A 165 10.40 -18.62 6.32
CA LYS A 165 10.30 -19.83 7.15
C LYS A 165 10.53 -19.52 8.64
N GLU A 166 11.58 -18.77 8.96
CA GLU A 166 11.88 -18.36 10.34
C GLU A 166 10.77 -17.48 10.91
N PHE A 167 10.28 -16.51 10.13
CA PHE A 167 9.16 -15.66 10.50
C PHE A 167 7.89 -16.47 10.75
N GLN A 168 7.54 -17.37 9.83
CA GLN A 168 6.37 -18.24 9.95
C GLN A 168 6.44 -19.10 11.21
N TYR A 169 7.60 -19.69 11.52
CA TYR A 169 7.76 -20.46 12.74
C TYR A 169 7.55 -19.59 13.98
N LEU A 170 8.17 -18.41 14.05
CA LEU A 170 8.13 -17.60 15.27
C LEU A 170 6.78 -16.95 15.53
N PHE A 171 6.11 -16.46 14.48
CA PHE A 171 5.02 -15.49 14.62
C PHE A 171 3.64 -16.01 14.20
N THR A 172 3.53 -17.28 13.79
CA THR A 172 2.24 -17.93 13.49
C THR A 172 1.91 -19.04 14.47
N THR A 173 0.66 -19.50 14.51
CA THR A 173 0.20 -20.58 15.39
C THR A 173 0.31 -21.99 14.77
N GLY A 174 0.85 -22.11 13.55
CA GLY A 174 0.95 -23.39 12.84
C GLY A 174 1.71 -24.46 13.63
N ALA A 175 1.23 -25.70 13.57
CA ALA A 175 1.84 -26.83 14.29
C ALA A 175 3.28 -27.10 13.81
N GLU A 176 4.18 -27.49 14.72
CA GLU A 176 5.58 -27.74 14.39
C GLU A 176 5.77 -28.86 13.36
N SER A 177 4.81 -29.79 13.25
CA SER A 177 4.80 -30.86 12.26
C SER A 177 4.67 -30.37 10.80
N LEU A 178 4.31 -29.10 10.59
CA LEU A 178 4.27 -28.49 9.26
C LEU A 178 5.66 -28.05 8.75
N PHE A 179 6.66 -28.02 9.63
CA PHE A 179 8.00 -27.48 9.36
C PHE A 179 9.04 -28.60 9.25
N ASP A 180 10.18 -28.29 8.63
CA ASP A 180 11.32 -29.20 8.63
C ASP A 180 11.85 -29.40 10.08
N PRO A 181 12.02 -30.64 10.57
CA PRO A 181 12.48 -30.89 11.94
C PRO A 181 13.86 -30.30 12.26
N ALA A 182 14.77 -30.22 11.29
CA ALA A 182 16.09 -29.62 11.49
C ALA A 182 15.99 -28.09 11.62
N ASP A 183 15.07 -27.46 10.88
CA ASP A 183 14.78 -26.03 11.02
C ASP A 183 14.19 -25.73 12.41
N VAL A 184 13.20 -26.52 12.85
CA VAL A 184 12.60 -26.43 14.19
C VAL A 184 13.67 -26.56 15.28
N ALA A 185 14.57 -27.54 15.17
CA ALA A 185 15.65 -27.73 16.13
C ALA A 185 16.59 -26.50 16.20
N ARG A 186 16.96 -25.91 15.05
CA ARG A 186 17.79 -24.69 15.01
C ARG A 186 17.08 -23.49 15.62
N TRP A 187 15.80 -23.30 15.34
CA TRP A 187 15.06 -22.15 15.89
C TRP A 187 14.79 -22.31 17.39
N LYS A 188 14.50 -23.51 17.90
CA LYS A 188 14.41 -23.77 19.35
C LYS A 188 15.72 -23.49 20.09
N ALA A 189 16.85 -23.74 19.44
CA ALA A 189 18.16 -23.40 20.02
C ALA A 189 18.43 -21.88 20.05
N ARG A 190 17.78 -21.12 19.15
CA ARG A 190 17.97 -19.66 19.00
C ARG A 190 16.97 -18.84 19.80
N TYR A 191 15.72 -19.30 19.91
CA TYR A 191 14.62 -18.57 20.53
C TYR A 191 14.06 -19.36 21.72
N PRO A 192 13.87 -18.71 22.87
CA PRO A 192 13.36 -19.39 24.06
C PRO A 192 11.89 -19.84 23.90
N GLN A 193 11.14 -19.17 23.03
CA GLN A 193 9.74 -19.48 22.73
C GLN A 193 9.32 -18.86 21.38
N ARG A 194 8.14 -19.25 20.89
CA ARG A 194 7.44 -18.57 19.79
C ARG A 194 6.68 -17.34 20.31
N TYR A 195 6.49 -16.33 19.47
CA TYR A 195 5.82 -15.07 19.80
C TYR A 195 4.61 -14.92 18.87
N ASN A 196 3.49 -15.56 19.19
CA ASN A 196 2.39 -15.74 18.23
C ASN A 196 0.98 -15.63 18.84
N GLN A 197 0.83 -15.02 20.02
CA GLN A 197 -0.45 -15.03 20.74
C GLN A 197 -1.02 -13.65 21.05
N THR A 198 -0.16 -12.68 21.35
CA THR A 198 -0.57 -11.39 21.93
C THR A 198 -0.27 -10.21 21.03
N GLY A 199 -0.88 -9.05 21.29
CA GLY A 199 -0.53 -7.80 20.59
C GLY A 199 0.96 -7.42 20.76
N ASP A 200 1.54 -7.68 21.93
CA ASP A 200 2.98 -7.50 22.15
C ASP A 200 3.83 -8.42 21.26
N ASP A 201 3.36 -9.64 21.01
CA ASP A 201 4.02 -10.55 20.07
C ASP A 201 3.94 -10.05 18.63
N ALA A 202 2.82 -9.42 18.25
CA ALA A 202 2.70 -8.79 16.95
C ALA A 202 3.75 -7.67 16.77
N ILE A 203 3.94 -6.84 17.80
CA ILE A 203 4.98 -5.80 17.81
C ILE A 203 6.39 -6.40 17.78
N LYS A 204 6.64 -7.55 18.45
CA LYS A 204 7.93 -8.27 18.35
C LYS A 204 8.24 -8.74 16.93
N ALA A 205 7.23 -9.12 16.14
CA ALA A 205 7.44 -9.50 14.74
C ALA A 205 7.93 -8.31 13.91
N ILE A 206 7.34 -7.13 14.10
CA ILE A 206 7.76 -5.89 13.43
C ILE A 206 9.16 -5.48 13.90
N ALA A 207 9.45 -5.62 15.20
CA ALA A 207 10.80 -5.39 15.74
C ALA A 207 11.83 -6.35 15.14
N TRP A 208 11.47 -7.62 14.96
CA TRP A 208 12.33 -8.62 14.31
C TRP A 208 12.61 -8.26 12.84
N LEU A 209 11.60 -7.80 12.09
CA LEU A 209 11.80 -7.30 10.73
C LEU A 209 12.74 -6.09 10.72
N LYS A 210 12.56 -5.14 11.66
CA LYS A 210 13.44 -3.98 11.79
C LYS A 210 14.87 -4.36 12.14
N GLU A 211 15.07 -5.34 13.01
CA GLU A 211 16.41 -5.77 13.44
C GLU A 211 17.15 -6.51 12.33
N LYS A 212 16.46 -7.44 11.65
CA LYS A 212 17.09 -8.35 10.69
C LYS A 212 17.02 -7.91 9.24
N TYR A 213 15.97 -7.18 8.88
CA TYR A 213 15.65 -6.75 7.51
C TYR A 213 15.21 -5.28 7.45
N PRO A 214 15.96 -4.32 8.05
CA PRO A 214 15.53 -2.93 8.23
C PRO A 214 15.14 -2.21 6.94
N ASP A 215 15.87 -2.48 5.86
CA ASP A 215 15.71 -1.80 4.58
C ASP A 215 15.12 -2.70 3.50
N ASN A 216 15.24 -4.02 3.65
CA ASN A 216 14.84 -5.06 2.71
C ASN A 216 13.60 -5.85 3.16
N SER A 217 12.70 -5.20 3.90
CA SER A 217 11.36 -5.72 4.19
C SER A 217 10.29 -4.62 4.18
N TYR A 218 9.04 -5.03 4.09
CA TYR A 218 7.87 -4.19 4.35
C TYR A 218 6.81 -4.99 5.11
N ALA A 219 5.90 -4.28 5.77
CA ALA A 219 4.70 -4.81 6.38
C ALA A 219 3.55 -3.81 6.16
N LEU A 220 2.51 -4.24 5.48
CA LEU A 220 1.42 -3.41 4.95
C LEU A 220 0.11 -3.91 5.53
N ILE A 221 -0.65 -3.01 6.16
CA ILE A 221 -1.83 -3.39 6.94
C ILE A 221 -3.00 -3.66 5.99
N ASN A 222 -3.52 -4.89 5.99
CA ASN A 222 -4.59 -5.31 5.10
C ASN A 222 -5.95 -5.09 5.77
N HIS A 223 -6.94 -4.61 4.98
CA HIS A 223 -8.38 -4.52 5.32
C HIS A 223 -8.68 -4.29 6.83
N PRO A 224 -8.11 -3.23 7.44
CA PRO A 224 -7.98 -3.12 8.89
C PRO A 224 -9.30 -3.07 9.66
N SER A 225 -10.36 -2.59 9.04
CA SER A 225 -11.66 -2.48 9.69
C SER A 225 -12.59 -3.64 9.36
N ARG A 226 -12.14 -4.71 8.69
CA ARG A 226 -12.98 -5.86 8.33
C ARG A 226 -13.67 -6.48 9.54
N ASN A 227 -12.93 -6.62 10.63
CA ASN A 227 -13.42 -7.19 11.87
C ASN A 227 -13.44 -6.17 13.03
N PRO A 228 -14.46 -6.20 13.92
CA PRO A 228 -14.50 -5.32 15.09
C PRO A 228 -13.30 -5.51 16.03
N ASN A 229 -12.87 -4.42 16.64
CA ASN A 229 -11.85 -4.39 17.70
C ASN A 229 -10.47 -4.95 17.31
N LYS A 230 -10.11 -4.91 16.02
CA LYS A 230 -8.80 -5.39 15.54
C LYS A 230 -7.70 -4.35 15.59
N TYR A 231 -8.02 -3.09 15.34
CA TYR A 231 -7.05 -2.00 15.35
C TYR A 231 -7.62 -0.77 16.05
N THR A 232 -6.76 -0.10 16.80
CA THR A 232 -6.95 1.27 17.28
C THR A 232 -5.95 2.19 16.60
N ILE A 233 -6.18 3.50 16.62
CA ILE A 233 -5.18 4.45 16.10
C ILE A 233 -3.83 4.35 16.81
N ALA A 234 -3.82 3.95 18.10
CA ALA A 234 -2.58 3.76 18.85
C ALA A 234 -1.72 2.63 18.26
N ASP A 235 -2.34 1.59 17.71
CA ASP A 235 -1.65 0.46 17.07
C ASP A 235 -0.97 0.93 15.78
N PHE A 236 -1.67 1.66 14.92
CA PHE A 236 -1.08 2.27 13.72
C PHE A 236 0.12 3.17 14.06
N ARG A 237 -0.04 4.02 15.07
CA ARG A 237 1.04 4.89 15.55
C ARG A 237 2.21 4.07 16.08
N GLN A 238 1.96 3.01 16.85
CA GLN A 238 3.01 2.20 17.48
C GLN A 238 3.82 1.45 16.44
N MET A 239 3.15 0.82 15.48
CA MET A 239 3.79 0.08 14.40
C MET A 239 4.62 1.02 13.50
N ASN A 240 4.05 2.17 13.12
CA ASN A 240 4.75 3.16 12.30
C ASN A 240 5.90 3.85 13.07
N ASP A 241 5.76 4.14 14.37
CA ASP A 241 6.85 4.69 15.19
C ASP A 241 7.99 3.70 15.36
N LEU A 242 7.66 2.43 15.55
CA LEU A 242 8.65 1.37 15.67
C LEU A 242 9.46 1.24 14.39
N ALA A 243 8.82 1.13 13.23
CA ALA A 243 9.49 0.83 11.98
C ALA A 243 8.87 1.57 10.77
N PRO A 244 9.06 2.90 10.64
CA PRO A 244 8.37 3.70 9.63
C PRO A 244 8.78 3.39 8.17
N ARG A 245 9.91 2.69 7.97
CA ARG A 245 10.33 2.19 6.65
C ARG A 245 9.75 0.82 6.30
N ILE A 246 9.18 0.12 7.29
CA ILE A 246 8.59 -1.21 7.15
C ILE A 246 7.07 -1.09 7.15
N VAL A 247 6.49 -0.40 8.15
CA VAL A 247 5.05 -0.14 8.28
C VAL A 247 4.73 1.27 7.81
N PHE A 248 4.46 1.40 6.51
CA PHE A 248 4.23 2.68 5.84
C PHE A 248 2.99 2.70 4.95
N ALA A 249 2.20 1.62 4.89
CA ALA A 249 1.02 1.55 4.04
C ALA A 249 -0.16 0.83 4.72
N ILE A 250 -1.35 1.26 4.34
CA ILE A 250 -2.66 0.69 4.70
C ILE A 250 -3.38 0.38 3.39
N GLU A 251 -3.81 -0.86 3.22
CA GLU A 251 -4.80 -1.24 2.21
C GLU A 251 -6.15 -0.64 2.62
N GLY A 252 -6.34 0.64 2.28
CA GLY A 252 -7.58 1.34 2.53
C GLY A 252 -8.58 1.16 1.40
N MET A 253 -8.13 0.88 0.18
CA MET A 253 -9.00 0.46 -0.92
C MET A 253 -8.94 -1.06 -1.04
N VAL A 254 -9.82 -1.72 -0.29
CA VAL A 254 -9.69 -3.13 0.03
C VAL A 254 -10.13 -4.08 -1.09
N GLY A 255 -9.61 -5.29 -1.04
CA GLY A 255 -9.99 -6.37 -1.95
C GLY A 255 -11.36 -7.02 -1.67
N ASN A 256 -11.57 -8.25 -2.15
CA ASN A 256 -12.81 -9.04 -1.98
C ASN A 256 -14.11 -8.29 -2.36
N GLN A 257 -14.00 -7.43 -3.38
CA GLN A 257 -15.08 -6.50 -3.73
C GLN A 257 -16.32 -7.21 -4.32
N LEU A 258 -16.18 -8.44 -4.84
CA LEU A 258 -17.28 -9.21 -5.42
C LEU A 258 -18.08 -10.01 -4.36
N GLU A 259 -17.79 -9.85 -3.08
CA GLU A 259 -18.58 -10.44 -2.00
C GLU A 259 -19.93 -9.70 -1.79
N PRO A 260 -20.97 -10.43 -1.34
CA PRO A 260 -22.25 -9.83 -0.95
C PRO A 260 -22.07 -8.74 0.11
N ASP A 261 -21.30 -9.06 1.15
CA ASP A 261 -20.76 -8.15 2.15
C ASP A 261 -19.46 -7.57 1.60
N ARG A 262 -19.54 -6.49 0.81
CA ARG A 262 -18.41 -5.91 0.05
C ARG A 262 -17.10 -5.92 0.85
N GLY A 263 -16.09 -6.64 0.37
CA GLY A 263 -14.77 -6.77 1.01
C GLY A 263 -14.66 -7.77 2.17
N GLY A 264 -15.68 -8.59 2.43
CA GLY A 264 -15.71 -9.53 3.56
C GLY A 264 -16.03 -8.92 4.92
N TYR A 265 -16.72 -7.78 4.94
CA TYR A 265 -17.05 -7.04 6.16
C TYR A 265 -18.36 -7.57 6.78
N THR A 266 -18.31 -8.82 7.26
CA THR A 266 -19.49 -9.64 7.61
C THR A 266 -20.09 -9.41 9.01
N SER A 267 -19.53 -8.49 9.80
CA SER A 267 -20.10 -8.15 11.12
C SER A 267 -21.56 -7.69 11.00
N ALA A 268 -22.36 -7.74 12.07
CA ALA A 268 -23.78 -7.37 11.99
C ALA A 268 -24.02 -5.94 11.47
N TYR A 269 -25.00 -5.74 10.58
CA TYR A 269 -25.38 -4.43 9.99
C TYR A 269 -26.18 -3.57 10.98
N ILE A 270 -25.47 -3.05 11.97
CA ILE A 270 -25.98 -2.17 13.04
C ILE A 270 -25.08 -0.94 13.19
N ASP A 271 -25.59 0.13 13.79
CA ASP A 271 -24.86 1.39 13.95
C ASP A 271 -23.50 1.24 14.65
N ALA A 272 -23.41 0.36 15.65
CA ALA A 272 -22.17 0.09 16.38
C ALA A 272 -21.03 -0.45 15.49
N ASN A 273 -21.37 -1.11 14.37
CA ASN A 273 -20.41 -1.72 13.45
C ASN A 273 -20.22 -0.88 12.18
N LYS A 274 -20.67 0.38 12.15
CA LYS A 274 -20.36 1.30 11.04
C LYS A 274 -18.86 1.41 10.74
N PRO A 275 -17.96 1.48 11.75
CA PRO A 275 -16.52 1.41 11.48
C PRO A 275 -16.09 0.14 10.75
N ASN A 276 -16.85 -0.95 10.89
CA ASN A 276 -16.59 -2.22 10.24
C ASN A 276 -17.35 -2.36 8.93
N ARG A 277 -17.33 -1.32 8.09
CA ARG A 277 -17.89 -1.33 6.74
C ARG A 277 -16.91 -0.73 5.75
N THR A 278 -17.07 -1.10 4.49
CA THR A 278 -16.56 -0.31 3.39
C THR A 278 -17.50 0.86 3.09
N TYR A 279 -16.96 1.91 2.50
CA TYR A 279 -17.63 3.15 2.14
C TYR A 279 -17.24 3.46 0.69
N GLY A 280 -18.07 3.05 -0.27
CA GLY A 280 -17.67 3.06 -1.66
C GLY A 280 -16.58 2.03 -1.98
N GLY A 281 -16.55 0.93 -1.23
CA GLY A 281 -15.51 -0.11 -1.32
C GLY A 281 -14.21 0.22 -0.58
N THR A 282 -14.08 1.44 -0.05
CA THR A 282 -12.91 1.89 0.71
C THR A 282 -13.12 1.63 2.21
N ASP A 283 -12.13 1.11 2.91
CA ASP A 283 -12.12 0.90 4.36
C ASP A 283 -12.41 2.21 5.11
N TYR A 284 -13.16 2.10 6.21
CA TYR A 284 -13.52 3.20 7.10
C TYR A 284 -12.31 4.10 7.47
N ILE A 285 -11.14 3.52 7.73
CA ILE A 285 -9.94 4.27 8.15
C ILE A 285 -9.53 5.34 7.14
N VAL A 286 -9.69 5.07 5.85
CA VAL A 286 -9.33 5.99 4.75
C VAL A 286 -10.53 6.79 4.25
N ALA A 287 -11.72 6.20 4.24
CA ALA A 287 -12.92 6.84 3.67
C ALA A 287 -13.45 8.00 4.51
N GLN A 288 -13.30 7.96 5.85
CA GLN A 288 -13.84 9.00 6.72
C GLN A 288 -13.04 10.30 6.66
N LEU A 289 -13.71 11.39 6.27
CA LEU A 289 -13.14 12.74 6.32
C LEU A 289 -12.78 13.14 7.76
N GLY A 290 -11.50 13.39 8.01
CA GLY A 290 -10.97 13.73 9.33
C GLY A 290 -10.82 12.54 10.27
N GLY A 291 -10.95 11.31 9.77
CA GLY A 291 -10.83 10.07 10.53
C GLY A 291 -9.39 9.64 10.84
N VAL A 292 -9.19 8.33 10.97
CA VAL A 292 -7.93 7.73 11.44
C VAL A 292 -6.76 8.06 10.52
N TRP A 293 -6.92 7.91 9.20
CA TRP A 293 -5.83 8.22 8.27
C TRP A 293 -5.46 9.71 8.31
N ASP A 294 -6.45 10.59 8.34
CA ASP A 294 -6.26 12.04 8.46
C ASP A 294 -5.59 12.47 9.78
N ALA A 295 -5.86 11.75 10.88
CA ALA A 295 -5.14 11.92 12.15
C ALA A 295 -3.66 11.55 12.04
N LEU A 296 -3.33 10.46 11.34
CA LEU A 296 -1.95 10.06 11.09
C LEU A 296 -1.22 11.07 10.18
N LEU A 297 -1.88 11.53 9.12
CA LEU A 297 -1.34 12.56 8.21
C LEU A 297 -1.15 13.91 8.92
N GLY A 298 -2.10 14.29 9.79
CA GLY A 298 -2.04 15.49 10.63
C GLY A 298 -0.89 15.48 11.64
N GLU A 299 -0.22 14.35 11.84
CA GLU A 299 0.98 14.22 12.66
C GLU A 299 2.28 14.21 11.84
N GLY A 300 2.17 14.39 10.52
CA GLY A 300 3.29 14.30 9.59
C GLY A 300 3.77 12.87 9.35
N ARG A 301 3.01 11.84 9.75
CA ARG A 301 3.38 10.44 9.51
C ARG A 301 3.28 10.13 8.02
N ARG A 302 4.32 9.46 7.52
CA ARG A 302 4.41 8.99 6.13
C ARG A 302 3.79 7.60 6.06
N ILE A 303 2.46 7.56 6.06
CA ILE A 303 1.66 6.33 5.98
C ILE A 303 0.60 6.47 4.88
N TRP A 304 0.64 5.55 3.94
CA TRP A 304 0.06 5.70 2.62
C TRP A 304 -1.14 4.80 2.41
N ASN A 305 -2.11 5.26 1.62
CA ASN A 305 -3.18 4.43 1.12
C ASN A 305 -2.75 3.71 -0.17
N ILE A 306 -3.21 2.48 -0.35
CA ILE A 306 -3.07 1.65 -1.55
C ILE A 306 -4.40 0.93 -1.85
N ALA A 307 -4.49 0.36 -3.05
CA ALA A 307 -5.62 -0.42 -3.53
C ALA A 307 -5.18 -1.79 -4.05
N ASP A 308 -5.75 -2.86 -3.49
CA ASP A 308 -5.38 -4.24 -3.83
C ASP A 308 -6.62 -5.12 -4.02
N SER A 309 -6.47 -6.28 -4.66
CA SER A 309 -7.62 -7.12 -5.03
C SER A 309 -8.05 -8.11 -3.95
N ASP A 310 -7.13 -8.54 -3.08
CA ASP A 310 -7.30 -9.66 -2.16
C ASP A 310 -7.88 -10.89 -2.90
N SER A 311 -7.40 -11.13 -4.13
CA SER A 311 -8.06 -12.06 -5.06
C SER A 311 -7.85 -13.51 -4.63
N HIS A 312 -8.91 -14.16 -4.15
CA HIS A 312 -8.92 -15.59 -3.83
C HIS A 312 -9.54 -16.44 -4.96
N PHE A 313 -10.63 -15.94 -5.55
CA PHE A 313 -11.34 -16.45 -6.72
C PHE A 313 -12.44 -15.43 -7.07
N GLU A 314 -12.90 -15.41 -8.32
CA GLU A 314 -14.00 -14.53 -8.73
C GLU A 314 -15.36 -15.15 -8.35
N ILE A 315 -15.77 -16.22 -9.04
CA ILE A 315 -16.98 -17.01 -8.75
C ILE A 315 -16.60 -18.49 -8.79
N ASP A 316 -16.97 -19.25 -7.76
CA ASP A 316 -16.69 -20.69 -7.68
C ASP A 316 -17.86 -21.56 -8.20
N SER A 317 -17.63 -22.88 -8.32
CA SER A 317 -18.64 -23.83 -8.80
C SER A 317 -19.87 -23.97 -7.89
N ASN A 318 -19.79 -23.47 -6.66
CA ASN A 318 -20.90 -23.42 -5.71
C ASN A 318 -21.64 -22.07 -5.75
N ASN A 319 -21.29 -21.19 -6.70
CA ASN A 319 -21.79 -19.84 -6.84
C ASN A 319 -21.50 -18.92 -5.64
N ASN A 320 -20.43 -19.22 -4.88
CA ASN A 320 -19.85 -18.22 -4.00
C ASN A 320 -19.03 -17.24 -4.83
N SER A 321 -18.91 -16.00 -4.37
CA SER A 321 -18.01 -15.00 -4.95
C SER A 321 -17.10 -14.44 -3.88
N SER A 322 -15.90 -13.97 -4.27
CA SER A 322 -14.91 -13.36 -3.38
C SER A 322 -14.41 -12.04 -3.96
N GLY A 323 -13.40 -12.05 -4.83
CA GLY A 323 -12.77 -10.84 -5.34
C GLY A 323 -12.64 -10.87 -6.86
N TYR A 324 -12.62 -9.70 -7.47
CA TYR A 324 -12.18 -9.58 -8.86
C TYR A 324 -10.72 -10.03 -9.00
N TYR A 325 -10.28 -10.35 -10.21
CA TYR A 325 -8.89 -10.69 -10.43
C TYR A 325 -7.95 -9.50 -10.23
N PRO A 326 -6.65 -9.71 -9.98
CA PRO A 326 -5.68 -8.62 -9.82
C PRO A 326 -5.68 -7.70 -11.03
N GLY A 327 -5.88 -6.40 -10.79
CA GLY A 327 -5.98 -5.39 -11.83
C GLY A 327 -7.32 -5.31 -12.57
N GLU A 328 -8.28 -6.17 -12.30
CA GLU A 328 -9.61 -6.08 -12.93
C GLU A 328 -10.40 -4.90 -12.39
N TYR A 329 -10.45 -4.78 -11.06
CA TYR A 329 -11.22 -3.74 -10.37
C TYR A 329 -10.32 -2.82 -9.55
N ALA A 330 -9.42 -3.36 -8.74
CA ALA A 330 -8.51 -2.58 -7.90
C ALA A 330 -7.13 -2.45 -8.56
N LYS A 331 -6.56 -1.23 -8.55
CA LYS A 331 -5.18 -0.96 -8.99
C LYS A 331 -4.51 0.06 -8.08
N THR A 332 -3.30 -0.25 -7.66
CA THR A 332 -2.36 0.73 -7.10
C THR A 332 -1.48 1.27 -8.22
N TYR A 333 -1.49 2.59 -8.40
CA TYR A 333 -0.58 3.30 -9.30
C TYR A 333 0.60 3.86 -8.50
N VAL A 334 1.83 3.54 -8.91
CA VAL A 334 3.07 3.99 -8.27
C VAL A 334 3.97 4.62 -9.31
N TRP A 335 4.48 5.82 -9.01
CA TRP A 335 5.52 6.43 -9.82
C TRP A 335 6.86 5.75 -9.53
N GLN A 336 7.45 5.11 -10.53
CA GLN A 336 8.81 4.58 -10.44
C GLN A 336 9.75 5.45 -11.24
N SER A 337 10.85 5.87 -10.62
CA SER A 337 11.92 6.55 -11.33
C SER A 337 12.64 5.59 -12.26
N ALA A 338 13.33 6.12 -13.26
CA ALA A 338 14.11 5.32 -14.20
C ALA A 338 15.23 4.49 -13.53
N LYS A 339 15.60 4.81 -12.28
CA LYS A 339 16.58 4.06 -11.48
C LYS A 339 15.94 2.95 -10.64
N ALA A 340 14.64 3.07 -10.37
CA ALA A 340 13.86 2.13 -9.56
C ALA A 340 13.15 1.06 -10.40
N GLU A 341 12.95 1.33 -11.69
CA GLU A 341 12.14 0.48 -12.56
C GLU A 341 12.68 -0.95 -12.67
N GLY A 342 11.77 -1.93 -12.54
CA GLY A 342 12.03 -3.34 -12.83
C GLY A 342 12.68 -4.13 -11.69
N HIS A 343 12.91 -3.50 -10.53
CA HIS A 343 13.55 -4.13 -9.39
C HIS A 343 12.67 -4.05 -8.13
N ILE A 344 12.71 -5.08 -7.28
CA ILE A 344 11.93 -5.13 -6.03
C ILE A 344 12.28 -3.94 -5.13
N ASP A 345 13.57 -3.66 -4.91
CA ASP A 345 14.00 -2.56 -4.06
C ASP A 345 13.52 -1.19 -4.57
N GLY A 346 13.59 -0.98 -5.89
CA GLY A 346 13.06 0.22 -6.52
C GLY A 346 11.55 0.39 -6.36
N LEU A 347 10.76 -0.69 -6.51
CA LEU A 347 9.33 -0.65 -6.25
C LEU A 347 9.04 -0.34 -4.77
N ILE A 348 9.70 -1.02 -3.84
CA ILE A 348 9.50 -0.80 -2.40
C ILE A 348 9.89 0.63 -1.99
N ASP A 349 10.99 1.17 -2.51
CA ASP A 349 11.37 2.57 -2.24
C ASP A 349 10.37 3.56 -2.84
N SER A 350 9.79 3.25 -4.01
CA SER A 350 8.74 4.08 -4.62
C SER A 350 7.44 4.06 -3.81
N LEU A 351 7.07 2.89 -3.28
CA LEU A 351 5.95 2.72 -2.36
C LEU A 351 6.18 3.50 -1.05
N ARG A 352 7.38 3.41 -0.46
CA ARG A 352 7.78 4.20 0.73
C ARG A 352 7.74 5.70 0.47
N ALA A 353 8.10 6.13 -0.73
CA ALA A 353 8.07 7.54 -1.12
C ALA A 353 6.64 8.10 -1.22
N GLY A 354 5.62 7.26 -1.38
CA GLY A 354 4.21 7.67 -1.33
C GLY A 354 3.72 8.42 -2.58
N ARG A 355 4.49 8.41 -3.68
CA ARG A 355 4.03 8.96 -4.96
C ARG A 355 3.11 7.93 -5.65
N SER A 356 1.94 7.75 -5.06
CA SER A 356 0.98 6.73 -5.45
C SER A 356 -0.48 7.13 -5.21
N PHE A 357 -1.39 6.45 -5.90
CA PHE A 357 -2.83 6.58 -5.75
C PHE A 357 -3.51 5.24 -6.02
N GLY A 358 -4.66 5.01 -5.38
CA GLY A 358 -5.49 3.82 -5.56
C GLY A 358 -6.70 4.14 -6.42
N VAL A 359 -7.13 3.18 -7.24
CA VAL A 359 -8.29 3.33 -8.13
C VAL A 359 -9.15 2.07 -8.12
N PHE A 360 -10.46 2.25 -8.07
CA PHE A 360 -11.45 1.21 -8.37
C PHE A 360 -12.08 1.37 -9.76
N GLY A 361 -12.32 0.24 -10.42
CA GLY A 361 -13.03 0.08 -11.69
C GLY A 361 -12.50 0.93 -12.83
N ASP A 362 -11.19 1.21 -12.81
CA ASP A 362 -10.51 2.07 -13.78
C ASP A 362 -11.19 3.44 -13.93
N LEU A 363 -11.72 4.01 -12.83
CA LEU A 363 -12.34 5.35 -12.84
C LEU A 363 -11.42 6.40 -13.48
N ILE A 364 -10.14 6.34 -13.14
CA ILE A 364 -9.05 7.06 -13.79
C ILE A 364 -7.90 6.10 -14.09
N ASN A 365 -7.12 6.38 -15.13
CA ASN A 365 -5.91 5.63 -15.46
C ASN A 365 -4.63 6.47 -15.39
N ALA A 366 -4.73 7.74 -14.99
CA ALA A 366 -3.60 8.62 -14.76
C ALA A 366 -3.96 9.75 -13.80
N LEU A 367 -3.00 10.12 -12.95
CA LEU A 367 -3.08 11.27 -12.04
C LEU A 367 -1.70 11.92 -11.87
N ASP A 368 -1.63 13.22 -12.09
CA ASP A 368 -0.53 14.10 -11.67
C ASP A 368 -1.12 15.12 -10.70
N PHE A 369 -0.72 15.00 -9.44
CA PHE A 369 -1.14 15.86 -8.34
C PHE A 369 0.11 16.47 -7.70
N ASN A 370 0.20 17.80 -7.78
CA ASN A 370 1.35 18.54 -7.27
C ASN A 370 0.98 19.93 -6.75
N VAL A 371 1.86 20.48 -5.93
CA VAL A 371 1.79 21.84 -5.40
C VAL A 371 3.06 22.57 -5.82
N SER A 372 2.91 23.75 -6.42
CA SER A 372 4.03 24.59 -6.87
C SER A 372 4.01 25.95 -6.17
N GLY A 373 5.17 26.44 -5.74
CA GLY A 373 5.35 27.71 -5.06
C GLY A 373 6.76 28.28 -5.29
N ALA A 374 7.15 29.29 -4.51
CA ALA A 374 8.46 29.92 -4.64
C ALA A 374 9.63 28.95 -4.36
N ALA A 375 9.41 27.93 -3.52
CA ALA A 375 10.41 26.91 -3.20
C ALA A 375 10.52 25.78 -4.24
N GLY A 376 9.71 25.80 -5.30
CA GLY A 376 9.69 24.77 -6.34
C GLY A 376 8.36 24.02 -6.40
N ARG A 377 8.41 22.70 -6.58
CA ARG A 377 7.23 21.84 -6.74
C ARG A 377 7.38 20.57 -5.91
N ALA A 378 6.30 20.16 -5.24
CA ALA A 378 6.19 18.86 -4.57
C ALA A 378 5.03 18.04 -5.14
N THR A 379 5.24 16.74 -5.32
CA THR A 379 4.21 15.77 -5.73
C THR A 379 3.71 14.95 -4.55
N MET A 380 2.77 14.03 -4.79
CA MET A 380 2.31 13.05 -3.78
C MET A 380 3.49 12.41 -3.03
N GLY A 381 3.34 12.29 -1.71
CA GLY A 381 4.33 11.81 -0.75
C GLY A 381 5.37 12.84 -0.30
N GLN A 382 5.59 13.90 -1.09
CA GLN A 382 6.61 14.93 -0.84
C GLN A 382 6.08 16.11 -0.01
N GLU A 383 6.99 17.01 0.35
CA GLU A 383 6.71 18.23 1.10
C GLU A 383 7.32 19.45 0.40
N ILE A 384 6.60 20.58 0.41
CA ILE A 384 7.09 21.88 -0.06
C ILE A 384 7.03 22.91 1.08
N GLN A 385 8.11 23.69 1.23
CA GLN A 385 8.17 24.82 2.15
C GLN A 385 7.55 26.06 1.50
N ALA A 386 6.77 26.84 2.25
CA ALA A 386 6.18 28.09 1.79
C ALA A 386 6.21 29.16 2.89
N ALA A 387 6.24 30.44 2.52
CA ALA A 387 6.07 31.52 3.49
C ALA A 387 4.62 31.60 3.98
N ALA A 388 4.42 32.03 5.23
CA ALA A 388 3.07 32.40 5.68
C ALA A 388 2.51 33.52 4.80
N GLY A 389 1.32 33.31 4.23
CA GLY A 389 0.69 34.21 3.28
C GLY A 389 1.11 33.99 1.82
N GLU A 390 2.04 33.08 1.53
CA GLU A 390 2.41 32.72 0.16
C GLU A 390 1.23 32.09 -0.58
N ARG A 391 1.08 32.44 -1.86
CA ARG A 391 0.10 31.83 -2.76
C ARG A 391 0.79 30.74 -3.57
N VAL A 392 0.45 29.50 -3.28
CA VAL A 392 0.89 28.32 -4.04
C VAL A 392 -0.18 27.93 -5.05
N THR A 393 0.21 27.20 -6.10
CA THR A 393 -0.71 26.62 -7.08
C THR A 393 -0.80 25.12 -6.85
N VAL A 394 -2.01 24.65 -6.54
CA VAL A 394 -2.37 23.24 -6.52
C VAL A 394 -2.80 22.85 -7.92
N ARG A 395 -2.16 21.84 -8.51
CA ARG A 395 -2.50 21.32 -9.84
C ARG A 395 -2.95 19.88 -9.75
N ILE A 396 -4.12 19.59 -10.32
CA ILE A 396 -4.69 18.26 -10.44
C ILE A 396 -4.88 17.98 -11.93
N ARG A 397 -4.20 16.95 -12.45
CA ARG A 397 -4.29 16.53 -13.85
C ARG A 397 -4.61 15.04 -13.91
N PHE A 398 -5.76 14.67 -14.45
CA PHE A 398 -6.21 13.27 -14.47
C PHE A 398 -6.86 12.88 -15.79
N LYS A 399 -6.96 11.58 -16.04
CA LYS A 399 -7.60 11.03 -17.24
C LYS A 399 -8.31 9.73 -16.93
N SER A 400 -9.43 9.50 -17.60
CA SER A 400 -10.17 8.22 -17.57
C SER A 400 -9.90 7.44 -18.86
N PRO A 401 -9.84 6.10 -18.79
CA PRO A 401 -9.77 5.28 -19.99
C PRO A 401 -11.10 5.33 -20.77
N PRO A 402 -11.09 4.97 -22.07
CA PRO A 402 -12.32 4.96 -22.88
C PRO A 402 -13.35 3.93 -22.41
N VAL A 403 -12.90 2.81 -21.84
CA VAL A 403 -13.73 1.74 -21.27
C VAL A 403 -13.05 1.17 -20.02
N ASN A 404 -13.84 0.62 -19.10
CA ASN A 404 -13.36 -0.17 -17.97
C ASN A 404 -13.65 -1.68 -18.17
N ASN A 405 -13.33 -2.51 -17.16
CA ASN A 405 -13.43 -3.97 -17.21
C ASN A 405 -14.82 -4.52 -16.85
N TYR A 406 -15.86 -3.67 -16.79
CA TYR A 406 -17.22 -4.10 -16.48
C TYR A 406 -17.72 -5.13 -17.51
N GLN A 407 -18.22 -6.27 -17.03
CA GLN A 407 -18.84 -7.33 -17.83
C GLN A 407 -20.31 -7.48 -17.47
N ARG A 408 -21.15 -7.86 -18.44
CA ARG A 408 -22.56 -8.18 -18.17
C ARG A 408 -23.04 -9.36 -19.02
N PRO A 409 -23.44 -10.50 -18.42
CA PRO A 409 -23.31 -10.82 -16.99
C PRO A 409 -21.86 -10.78 -16.48
N VAL A 410 -21.65 -10.66 -15.18
CA VAL A 410 -20.32 -10.74 -14.57
C VAL A 410 -19.64 -12.08 -14.88
N ALA A 411 -18.32 -12.08 -15.00
CA ALA A 411 -17.50 -13.26 -15.36
C ALA A 411 -17.86 -13.94 -16.70
N SER A 412 -18.67 -13.33 -17.56
CA SER A 412 -19.12 -13.94 -18.83
C SER A 412 -18.13 -13.82 -19.98
N GLY A 413 -17.11 -12.96 -19.86
CA GLY A 413 -16.24 -12.55 -20.94
C GLY A 413 -16.87 -11.54 -21.90
N ASN A 414 -18.13 -11.15 -21.71
CA ASN A 414 -18.80 -10.16 -22.54
C ASN A 414 -18.60 -8.75 -21.94
N PRO A 415 -17.82 -7.87 -22.60
CA PRO A 415 -17.58 -6.53 -22.09
C PRO A 415 -18.86 -5.69 -22.18
N GLY A 416 -19.22 -5.02 -21.09
CA GLY A 416 -20.31 -4.05 -21.07
C GLY A 416 -19.92 -2.69 -21.67
N ASN A 417 -18.63 -2.50 -22.00
CA ASN A 417 -18.06 -1.29 -22.63
C ASN A 417 -18.45 0.01 -21.90
N MET A 418 -18.48 -0.02 -20.57
CA MET A 418 -18.81 1.14 -19.76
C MET A 418 -17.66 2.15 -19.82
N THR A 419 -17.97 3.41 -20.17
CA THR A 419 -17.01 4.51 -20.11
C THR A 419 -17.02 5.12 -18.70
N PRO A 420 -15.94 4.96 -17.91
CA PRO A 420 -15.85 5.59 -16.61
C PRO A 420 -15.81 7.12 -16.74
N ARG A 421 -16.52 7.83 -15.86
CA ARG A 421 -16.54 9.29 -15.80
C ARG A 421 -16.44 9.75 -14.35
N VAL A 422 -15.53 10.68 -14.10
CA VAL A 422 -15.43 11.38 -12.81
C VAL A 422 -16.53 12.44 -12.76
N ASP A 423 -17.37 12.39 -11.74
CA ASP A 423 -18.37 13.42 -11.44
C ASP A 423 -17.68 14.63 -10.79
N HIS A 424 -16.93 14.37 -9.73
CA HIS A 424 -16.16 15.38 -9.03
C HIS A 424 -14.87 14.85 -8.39
N VAL A 425 -13.98 15.78 -8.08
CA VAL A 425 -12.75 15.58 -7.30
C VAL A 425 -12.74 16.54 -6.12
N ASP A 426 -12.67 15.99 -4.91
CA ASP A 426 -12.47 16.73 -3.68
C ASP A 426 -10.98 16.95 -3.43
N LEU A 427 -10.58 18.21 -3.30
CA LEU A 427 -9.32 18.60 -2.66
C LEU A 427 -9.57 18.73 -1.16
N ILE A 428 -8.98 17.82 -0.39
CA ILE A 428 -9.11 17.75 1.06
C ILE A 428 -7.84 18.31 1.69
N VAL A 429 -8.02 19.15 2.71
CA VAL A 429 -6.92 19.75 3.47
C VAL A 429 -7.09 19.46 4.96
N GLY A 430 -5.99 19.18 5.64
CA GLY A 430 -5.90 19.14 7.10
C GLY A 430 -4.63 19.83 7.57
N ASP A 431 -4.67 20.40 8.77
CA ASP A 431 -3.52 20.99 9.43
C ASP A 431 -2.60 19.89 9.96
N VAL A 432 -1.29 20.12 9.86
CA VAL A 432 -0.23 19.26 10.39
C VAL A 432 0.30 19.87 11.68
N GLY A 433 0.10 19.17 12.79
CA GLY A 433 0.53 19.56 14.12
C GLY A 433 1.74 18.76 14.63
N ALA A 434 1.96 18.82 15.94
CA ALA A 434 2.98 18.01 16.59
C ALA A 434 2.59 16.52 16.52
N LYS A 435 3.58 15.67 16.23
CA LYS A 435 3.41 14.22 16.23
C LYS A 435 3.02 13.72 17.63
N ALA A 436 1.91 12.98 17.72
CA ALA A 436 1.42 12.43 18.98
C ALA A 436 2.45 11.48 19.61
N GLN A 437 2.66 11.60 20.93
CA GLN A 437 3.66 10.83 21.67
C GLN A 437 3.04 9.66 22.44
N PRO A 438 3.67 8.48 22.50
CA PRO A 438 3.17 7.33 23.25
C PRO A 438 2.79 7.68 24.69
N GLY A 439 1.69 7.11 25.19
CA GLY A 439 1.19 7.34 26.55
C GLY A 439 0.36 8.61 26.74
N THR A 440 0.26 9.48 25.72
CA THR A 440 -0.56 10.71 25.80
C THR A 440 -1.99 10.50 25.30
N ASP A 441 -2.91 11.39 25.66
CA ASP A 441 -4.28 11.36 25.13
C ASP A 441 -4.32 11.63 23.62
N ALA A 442 -3.42 12.50 23.13
CA ALA A 442 -3.24 12.73 21.70
C ALA A 442 -2.93 11.43 20.95
N TYR A 443 -2.21 10.49 21.57
CA TYR A 443 -1.91 9.16 21.00
C TYR A 443 -3.12 8.22 20.89
N ARG A 444 -4.25 8.57 21.51
CA ARG A 444 -5.53 7.84 21.37
C ARG A 444 -6.55 8.59 20.53
N GLN A 445 -6.28 9.84 20.16
CA GLN A 445 -7.20 10.66 19.35
C GLN A 445 -7.25 10.12 17.93
N ALA A 446 -8.40 9.61 17.49
CA ALA A 446 -8.58 8.96 16.18
C ALA A 446 -9.03 9.91 15.05
N THR A 447 -8.98 11.23 15.29
CA THR A 447 -9.46 12.22 14.33
C THR A 447 -8.53 13.42 14.20
N ASN A 448 -8.53 14.04 13.02
CA ASN A 448 -7.96 15.37 12.80
C ASN A 448 -9.11 16.36 12.51
N PRO A 449 -9.50 17.19 13.51
CA PRO A 449 -10.67 18.06 13.41
C PRO A 449 -10.49 19.24 12.43
N SER A 450 -9.27 19.51 11.97
CA SER A 450 -9.01 20.55 10.97
C SER A 450 -9.32 20.11 9.54
N THR A 451 -9.47 18.79 9.34
CA THR A 451 -9.66 18.18 8.03
C THR A 451 -11.02 18.55 7.45
N ARG A 452 -11.02 19.00 6.20
CA ARG A 452 -12.24 19.32 5.46
C ARG A 452 -12.00 19.25 3.95
N VAL A 453 -13.08 19.11 3.19
CA VAL A 453 -13.06 19.41 1.75
C VAL A 453 -12.80 20.90 1.59
N LEU A 454 -11.63 21.26 1.07
CA LEU A 454 -11.25 22.66 0.79
C LEU A 454 -12.02 23.17 -0.44
N ARG A 455 -12.09 22.33 -1.48
CA ARG A 455 -12.79 22.61 -2.72
C ARG A 455 -13.20 21.30 -3.39
N ARG A 456 -14.42 21.26 -3.89
CA ARG A 456 -14.91 20.23 -4.81
C ARG A 456 -14.86 20.79 -6.23
N PHE A 457 -14.24 20.05 -7.14
CA PHE A 457 -14.12 20.39 -8.55
C PHE A 457 -15.01 19.45 -9.36
N THR A 458 -15.75 20.01 -10.30
CA THR A 458 -16.63 19.29 -11.22
C THR A 458 -16.17 19.52 -12.66
N ALA A 459 -16.90 18.96 -13.64
CA ALA A 459 -16.66 19.24 -15.06
C ALA A 459 -16.71 20.74 -15.43
N ALA A 460 -17.31 21.59 -14.60
CA ALA A 460 -17.29 23.04 -14.80
C ALA A 460 -15.96 23.71 -14.38
N ASP A 461 -15.12 23.02 -13.61
CA ASP A 461 -13.92 23.60 -13.01
C ASP A 461 -12.61 23.16 -13.69
N TRP A 462 -12.64 22.19 -14.60
CA TRP A 462 -11.46 21.74 -15.35
C TRP A 462 -11.58 21.94 -16.85
N THR A 463 -10.43 22.14 -17.48
CA THR A 463 -10.28 22.12 -18.94
C THR A 463 -9.62 20.83 -19.39
N THR A 464 -9.89 20.37 -20.61
CA THR A 464 -9.17 19.24 -21.19
C THR A 464 -7.98 19.74 -22.01
N ASP A 465 -6.78 19.24 -21.72
CA ASP A 465 -5.58 19.56 -22.49
C ASP A 465 -5.46 18.75 -23.79
N GLU A 466 -4.45 19.05 -24.61
CA GLU A 466 -4.22 18.42 -25.92
C GLU A 466 -3.96 16.91 -25.83
N GLU A 467 -3.48 16.43 -24.69
CA GLU A 467 -3.25 15.01 -24.43
C GLU A 467 -4.52 14.31 -23.90
N GLY A 468 -5.62 15.04 -23.74
CA GLY A 468 -6.91 14.54 -23.28
C GLY A 468 -7.00 14.37 -21.77
N TYR A 469 -6.19 15.07 -20.98
CA TYR A 469 -6.30 15.10 -19.53
C TYR A 469 -7.19 16.26 -19.07
N ASN A 470 -8.00 16.03 -18.05
CA ASN A 470 -8.69 17.08 -17.33
C ASN A 470 -7.72 17.75 -16.36
N VAL A 471 -7.66 19.08 -16.38
CA VAL A 471 -6.71 19.88 -15.61
C VAL A 471 -7.45 20.91 -14.76
N VAL A 472 -7.17 20.88 -13.46
CA VAL A 472 -7.55 21.91 -12.48
C VAL A 472 -6.28 22.62 -12.02
N GLU A 473 -6.32 23.96 -12.00
CA GLU A 473 -5.34 24.79 -11.32
C GLU A 473 -6.04 25.64 -10.26
N PHE A 474 -5.67 25.42 -9.00
CA PHE A 474 -6.29 26.06 -7.86
C PHE A 474 -5.27 26.82 -7.03
N PRO A 475 -5.35 28.15 -6.97
CA PRO A 475 -4.45 28.93 -6.15
C PRO A 475 -4.88 28.91 -4.68
N MET A 476 -3.96 28.55 -3.79
CA MET A 476 -4.17 28.39 -2.35
C MET A 476 -3.21 29.28 -1.57
N THR A 477 -3.71 29.98 -0.55
CA THR A 477 -2.86 30.74 0.38
C THR A 477 -2.43 29.85 1.54
N VAL A 478 -1.13 29.74 1.77
CA VAL A 478 -0.56 28.93 2.85
C VAL A 478 -0.50 29.75 4.13
N THR A 479 -1.18 29.29 5.18
CA THR A 479 -1.19 29.97 6.49
C THR A 479 -0.81 29.06 7.65
N LYS A 480 -0.64 27.75 7.38
CA LYS A 480 -0.35 26.71 8.36
C LYS A 480 0.46 25.59 7.70
N ASN A 481 1.06 24.72 8.50
CA ASN A 481 1.51 23.42 8.04
C ASN A 481 0.28 22.57 7.71
N GLN A 482 0.22 21.98 6.53
CA GLN A 482 -0.96 21.29 6.01
C GLN A 482 -0.58 20.09 5.16
N TYR A 483 -1.48 19.13 5.05
CA TYR A 483 -1.45 18.12 4.00
C TYR A 483 -2.64 18.32 3.07
N LEU A 484 -2.47 17.96 1.81
CA LEU A 484 -3.47 18.04 0.75
C LEU A 484 -3.61 16.67 0.11
N ARG A 485 -4.81 16.10 0.08
CA ARG A 485 -5.10 14.82 -0.58
C ARG A 485 -6.33 14.92 -1.48
N LEU A 486 -6.46 13.99 -2.42
CA LEU A 486 -7.59 13.94 -3.33
C LEU A 486 -8.48 12.73 -3.04
N ARG A 487 -9.78 12.93 -3.22
CA ARG A 487 -10.78 11.87 -3.35
C ARG A 487 -11.66 12.20 -4.54
N GLY A 488 -11.85 11.27 -5.47
CA GLY A 488 -12.78 11.46 -6.59
C GLY A 488 -13.68 10.27 -6.81
N THR A 489 -14.84 10.51 -7.43
CA THR A 489 -15.88 9.50 -7.65
C THR A 489 -16.65 9.76 -8.95
N ASN A 490 -17.35 8.74 -9.44
CA ASN A 490 -18.34 8.86 -10.52
C ASN A 490 -19.76 9.21 -10.01
N LEU A 491 -19.93 9.34 -8.69
CA LEU A 491 -21.23 9.60 -8.06
C LEU A 491 -21.45 11.08 -7.80
N GLY A 492 -22.69 11.54 -8.00
CA GLY A 492 -23.12 12.85 -7.55
C GLY A 492 -23.11 12.98 -6.02
N GLU A 493 -23.30 14.20 -5.52
CA GLU A 493 -23.14 14.48 -4.09
C GLU A 493 -24.17 13.79 -3.17
N ASN A 494 -25.37 13.52 -3.66
CA ASN A 494 -26.48 12.98 -2.86
C ASN A 494 -27.17 11.81 -3.57
N VAL A 495 -26.41 10.75 -3.84
CA VAL A 495 -26.95 9.51 -4.42
C VAL A 495 -27.45 8.61 -3.29
N ALA A 496 -28.74 8.31 -3.31
CA ALA A 496 -29.41 7.57 -2.24
C ALA A 496 -28.67 6.27 -1.89
N GLY A 497 -28.31 6.12 -0.61
CA GLY A 497 -27.60 4.94 -0.09
C GLY A 497 -26.12 4.86 -0.45
N LEU A 498 -25.58 5.76 -1.27
CA LEU A 498 -24.18 5.74 -1.73
C LEU A 498 -23.39 6.98 -1.32
N THR A 499 -23.97 8.18 -1.41
CA THR A 499 -23.31 9.44 -1.03
C THR A 499 -24.25 10.40 -0.30
N SER A 500 -23.67 11.22 0.57
CA SER A 500 -24.35 12.35 1.24
C SER A 500 -23.38 13.52 1.35
N GLY A 501 -23.71 14.66 0.73
CA GLY A 501 -22.79 15.79 0.63
C GLY A 501 -21.46 15.47 -0.07
N GLY A 502 -21.44 14.43 -0.92
CA GLY A 502 -20.26 13.88 -1.60
C GLY A 502 -19.36 13.00 -0.73
N GLU A 503 -19.70 12.80 0.55
CA GLU A 503 -19.06 11.78 1.38
C GLU A 503 -19.67 10.40 1.03
N PRO A 504 -18.85 9.33 0.93
CA PRO A 504 -19.38 7.98 0.75
C PRO A 504 -20.18 7.53 1.99
N LEU A 505 -21.23 6.76 1.75
CA LEU A 505 -22.02 6.10 2.79
C LEU A 505 -21.57 4.63 2.96
N ALA A 506 -21.89 4.04 4.11
CA ALA A 506 -21.57 2.65 4.41
C ALA A 506 -22.26 1.71 3.42
N ASP A 507 -21.48 0.87 2.73
CA ASP A 507 -22.00 -0.08 1.76
C ASP A 507 -22.97 -1.07 2.43
N GLN A 508 -24.08 -1.35 1.75
CA GLN A 508 -25.09 -2.30 2.18
C GLN A 508 -24.84 -3.68 1.53
N PRO A 509 -25.27 -4.78 2.17
CA PRO A 509 -25.06 -6.11 1.63
C PRO A 509 -26.06 -6.38 0.50
N VAL A 510 -25.67 -7.19 -0.48
CA VAL A 510 -26.60 -7.71 -1.48
C VAL A 510 -27.18 -9.04 -1.00
N THR A 511 -28.46 -9.05 -0.63
CA THR A 511 -29.11 -10.20 0.03
C THR A 511 -29.91 -11.11 -0.91
N THR A 512 -29.85 -10.87 -2.22
CA THR A 512 -30.57 -11.69 -3.21
C THR A 512 -30.12 -13.15 -3.16
N THR A 513 -31.11 -14.06 -3.10
CA THR A 513 -30.87 -15.50 -2.97
C THR A 513 -30.37 -16.14 -4.26
N ASP A 514 -30.94 -15.74 -5.40
CA ASP A 514 -30.53 -16.26 -6.71
C ASP A 514 -29.08 -15.84 -7.02
N PRO A 515 -28.13 -16.78 -7.18
CA PRO A 515 -26.73 -16.42 -7.25
C PRO A 515 -26.38 -15.58 -8.48
N ALA A 516 -26.87 -15.94 -9.67
CA ALA A 516 -26.57 -15.22 -10.90
C ALA A 516 -27.05 -13.76 -10.82
N THR A 517 -28.30 -13.55 -10.37
CA THR A 517 -28.84 -12.21 -10.14
C THR A 517 -28.04 -11.45 -9.08
N ARG A 518 -27.66 -12.11 -7.97
CA ARG A 518 -26.85 -11.50 -6.91
C ARG A 518 -25.48 -11.05 -7.44
N HIS A 519 -24.78 -11.89 -8.21
CA HIS A 519 -23.47 -11.57 -8.76
C HIS A 519 -23.53 -10.36 -9.70
N ASP A 520 -24.52 -10.31 -10.59
CA ASP A 520 -24.75 -9.16 -11.47
C ASP A 520 -25.09 -7.89 -10.66
N GLN A 521 -25.90 -7.98 -9.61
CA GLN A 521 -26.21 -6.83 -8.75
C GLN A 521 -24.98 -6.31 -8.00
N ILE A 522 -24.12 -7.21 -7.50
CA ILE A 522 -22.86 -6.83 -6.85
C ILE A 522 -21.96 -6.12 -7.87
N ASN A 523 -21.84 -6.66 -9.07
CA ASN A 523 -21.03 -6.09 -10.14
C ASN A 523 -21.56 -4.72 -10.60
N ASP A 524 -22.87 -4.59 -10.81
CA ASP A 524 -23.56 -3.34 -11.12
C ASP A 524 -23.35 -2.29 -10.02
N ARG A 525 -23.49 -2.67 -8.73
CA ARG A 525 -23.18 -1.81 -7.58
C ARG A 525 -21.74 -1.33 -7.63
N ASN A 526 -20.79 -2.26 -7.79
CA ASN A 526 -19.37 -1.97 -7.69
C ASN A 526 -18.87 -1.07 -8.82
N TYR A 527 -19.27 -1.33 -10.06
CA TYR A 527 -18.91 -0.48 -11.21
C TYR A 527 -19.75 0.80 -11.31
N GLY A 528 -20.91 0.84 -10.65
CA GLY A 528 -21.69 2.07 -10.46
C GLY A 528 -21.16 2.97 -9.33
N ASN A 529 -20.33 2.45 -8.42
CA ASN A 529 -19.85 3.12 -7.21
C ASN A 529 -18.32 3.09 -7.14
N LEU A 530 -17.69 3.92 -7.97
CA LEU A 530 -16.25 3.97 -8.17
C LEU A 530 -15.60 5.15 -7.46
N TRP A 531 -14.39 4.92 -6.96
CA TRP A 531 -13.61 5.89 -6.21
C TRP A 531 -12.13 5.81 -6.59
N PHE A 532 -11.44 6.94 -6.47
CA PHE A 532 -9.98 6.99 -6.39
C PHE A 532 -9.54 7.86 -5.22
N TYR A 533 -8.39 7.52 -4.64
CA TYR A 533 -7.78 8.26 -3.54
C TYR A 533 -6.29 8.49 -3.82
N SER A 534 -5.83 9.73 -3.68
CA SER A 534 -4.41 10.06 -3.79
C SER A 534 -3.72 10.02 -2.42
N ASN A 535 -2.44 9.66 -2.39
CA ASN A 535 -1.60 10.03 -1.26
C ASN A 535 -1.39 11.57 -1.20
N PRO A 536 -1.03 12.12 -0.03
CA PRO A 536 -1.03 13.57 0.16
C PRO A 536 0.23 14.26 -0.39
N VAL A 537 0.12 15.54 -0.71
CA VAL A 537 1.25 16.48 -0.78
C VAL A 537 1.26 17.28 0.52
N PHE A 538 2.43 17.43 1.15
CA PHE A 538 2.59 18.22 2.36
C PHE A 538 3.06 19.64 2.03
N VAL A 539 2.58 20.61 2.78
CA VAL A 539 3.00 22.01 2.71
C VAL A 539 3.33 22.47 4.12
N SER A 540 4.53 23.00 4.33
CA SER A 540 4.98 23.48 5.63
C SER A 540 5.43 24.93 5.56
N LEU A 541 5.25 25.64 6.66
CA LEU A 541 5.73 27.00 6.83
C LEU A 541 7.24 26.99 7.09
N ARG A 542 7.95 27.87 6.38
CA ARG A 542 9.39 28.10 6.54
C ARG A 542 9.74 28.92 7.78
#